data_AF-A0A4R1HWN7-F1
#
_entry.id   AF-A0A4R1HWN7-F1
#
_cell.length_a   1.000
_cell.length_b   1.000
_cell.length_c   1.000
_cell.angle_alpha   90.00
_cell.angle_beta   90.00
_cell.angle_gamma   90.00
#
_symmetry.space_group_name_H-M   'P 1'
#
loop_
_entity.id
_entity.type
_entity.pdbx_description
1 polymer ?
#
loop_
_entity_poly.entity_id
_entity_poly.type
_entity_poly.pdbx_seq_one_letter_code
_entity_poly.pdbx_strand_id
1 'polypeptide(L)'
;MDLLAWWVVATVGDSVSRPFPAGEKLWVLPPQWGDGRSDTVLVVGRRAGAPANGLIRTVVPRQDLAAFRVGGVYSTDVLDRLTQPITLGWPARMWESRDQAARAAALWNSSAA
;
A
#
# COMPACT_ATOMS: atom_id res chain seq x y z
N MET A 1 -10.27 20.01 -0.64
CA MET A 1 -10.12 18.55 -0.47
C MET A 1 -9.61 18.33 0.94
N ASP A 2 -10.37 17.65 1.77
CA ASP A 2 -9.99 17.40 3.16
C ASP A 2 -9.10 16.16 3.26
N LEU A 3 -8.12 16.22 4.14
CA LEU A 3 -7.28 15.07 4.46
C LEU A 3 -8.12 14.05 5.23
N LEU A 4 -8.24 12.84 4.69
CA LEU A 4 -9.02 11.76 5.32
C LEU A 4 -8.16 10.84 6.18
N ALA A 5 -6.94 10.52 5.73
CA ALA A 5 -6.03 9.62 6.43
C ALA A 5 -4.57 9.80 5.99
N TRP A 6 -3.66 9.27 6.80
CA TRP A 6 -2.25 9.11 6.43
C TRP A 6 -2.00 7.67 6.00
N TRP A 7 -1.17 7.49 4.98
CA TRP A 7 -0.85 6.18 4.44
C TRP A 7 0.61 6.07 4.02
N VAL A 8 1.15 4.85 4.01
CA VAL A 8 2.45 4.59 3.38
C VAL A 8 2.25 4.43 1.88
N VAL A 9 3.04 5.16 1.09
CA VAL A 9 3.08 5.07 -0.37
C VAL A 9 4.45 4.54 -0.77
N ALA A 10 4.47 3.53 -1.62
CA ALA A 10 5.69 2.98 -2.21
C ALA A 10 5.65 3.09 -3.74
N THR A 11 6.81 2.98 -4.36
CA THR A 11 6.97 2.98 -5.82
C THR A 11 7.34 1.57 -6.25
N VAL A 12 6.71 1.05 -7.31
CA VAL A 12 7.05 -0.25 -7.89
C VAL A 12 8.43 -0.16 -8.53
N GLY A 13 9.35 -1.05 -8.15
CA GLY A 13 10.67 -1.17 -8.75
C GLY A 13 10.65 -1.86 -10.11
N ASP A 14 11.82 -1.91 -10.76
CA ASP A 14 11.95 -2.42 -12.14
C ASP A 14 11.97 -3.95 -12.25
N SER A 15 12.18 -4.66 -11.12
CA SER A 15 12.53 -6.09 -11.11
C SER A 15 11.35 -7.03 -11.36
N VAL A 16 10.11 -6.66 -11.00
CA VAL A 16 8.90 -7.48 -11.19
C VAL A 16 7.67 -6.59 -11.43
N SER A 17 7.36 -6.30 -12.70
CA SER A 17 6.18 -5.52 -13.08
C SER A 17 4.99 -6.42 -13.41
N ARG A 18 4.30 -6.96 -12.40
CA ARG A 18 2.92 -7.47 -12.55
C ARG A 18 2.30 -7.69 -11.16
N PRO A 19 1.09 -7.17 -10.88
CA PRO A 19 0.13 -6.54 -11.79
C PRO A 19 0.29 -5.03 -12.00
N PHE A 20 1.29 -4.42 -11.36
CA PHE A 20 1.53 -2.97 -11.43
C PHE A 20 2.67 -2.63 -12.40
N PRO A 21 2.59 -1.51 -13.13
CA PRO A 21 3.71 -1.04 -13.94
C PRO A 21 4.85 -0.54 -13.05
N ALA A 22 6.10 -0.64 -13.53
CA ALA A 22 7.24 -0.03 -12.87
C ALA A 22 7.03 1.48 -12.71
N GLY A 23 7.46 2.03 -11.58
CA GLY A 23 7.25 3.44 -11.22
C GLY A 23 5.84 3.77 -10.70
N GLU A 24 4.89 2.84 -10.70
CA GLU A 24 3.55 3.07 -10.16
C GLU A 24 3.61 3.33 -8.66
N LYS A 25 2.75 4.24 -8.18
CA LYS A 25 2.62 4.53 -6.76
C LYS A 25 1.54 3.65 -6.14
N LEU A 26 1.90 2.91 -5.12
CA LEU A 26 1.01 2.01 -4.42
C LEU A 26 0.81 2.46 -2.98
N TRP A 27 -0.43 2.36 -2.49
CA TRP A 27 -0.75 2.52 -1.08
C TRP A 27 -0.50 1.19 -0.36
N VAL A 28 0.36 1.20 0.65
CA VAL A 28 0.78 0.01 1.39
C VAL A 28 0.01 -0.09 2.71
N LEU A 29 -0.73 -1.17 2.89
CA LEU A 29 -1.48 -1.41 4.12
C LEU A 29 -0.52 -1.69 5.29
N PRO A 30 -0.90 -1.36 6.53
CA PRO A 30 -0.18 -1.84 7.70
C PRO A 30 -0.12 -3.37 7.71
N PRO A 31 0.99 -3.97 8.18
CA PRO A 31 1.06 -5.43 8.35
C PRO A 31 -0.10 -5.92 9.22
N GLN A 32 -0.87 -6.88 8.72
CA GLN A 32 -1.91 -7.55 9.49
C GLN A 32 -1.74 -9.07 9.55
N TRP A 33 -2.36 -9.67 10.57
CA TRP A 33 -2.32 -11.10 10.79
C TRP A 33 -2.93 -11.83 9.59
N GLY A 34 -2.19 -12.76 8.98
CA GLY A 34 -2.64 -13.52 7.80
C GLY A 34 -2.17 -12.98 6.46
N ASP A 35 -1.41 -11.88 6.40
CA ASP A 35 -0.87 -11.31 5.14
C ASP A 35 0.24 -12.17 4.48
N GLY A 36 0.69 -13.25 5.12
CA GLY A 36 1.78 -14.09 4.65
C GLY A 36 3.11 -13.84 5.38
N ARG A 37 4.22 -14.32 4.79
CA ARG A 37 5.59 -14.18 5.32
C ARG A 37 5.95 -12.71 5.53
N SER A 38 6.90 -12.45 6.42
CA SER A 38 7.40 -11.11 6.80
C SER A 38 8.00 -10.29 5.65
N ASP A 39 8.13 -10.86 4.46
CA ASP A 39 8.69 -10.26 3.24
C ASP A 39 7.61 -9.77 2.25
N THR A 40 6.32 -9.98 2.53
CA THR A 40 5.22 -9.53 1.67
C THR A 40 4.36 -8.46 2.32
N VAL A 41 3.76 -7.58 1.50
CA VAL A 41 2.86 -6.52 1.95
C VAL A 41 1.60 -6.47 1.09
N LEU A 42 0.47 -6.14 1.71
CA LEU A 42 -0.77 -5.88 1.00
C LEU A 42 -0.78 -4.44 0.46
N VAL A 43 -1.05 -4.30 -0.83
CA VAL A 43 -1.02 -3.00 -1.52
C VAL A 43 -2.32 -2.75 -2.28
N VAL A 44 -2.67 -1.47 -2.40
CA VAL A 44 -3.70 -0.97 -3.31
C VAL A 44 -3.03 -0.10 -4.36
N GLY A 45 -3.41 -0.27 -5.62
CA GLY A 45 -2.93 0.59 -6.69
C GLY A 45 -3.61 0.30 -8.01
N ARG A 46 -3.18 1.01 -9.06
CA ARG A 46 -3.79 0.88 -10.37
C ARG A 46 -3.18 -0.28 -11.16
N ARG A 47 -4.00 -1.25 -11.52
CA ARG A 47 -3.56 -2.37 -12.38
C ARG A 47 -3.18 -1.86 -13.77
N ALA A 48 -2.10 -2.40 -14.34
CA ALA A 48 -1.71 -2.13 -15.71
C ALA A 48 -2.85 -2.46 -16.70
N GLY A 49 -3.16 -1.52 -17.60
CA GLY A 49 -4.23 -1.67 -18.59
C GLY A 49 -5.67 -1.52 -18.04
N ALA A 50 -5.85 -1.16 -16.77
CA ALA A 50 -7.18 -0.97 -16.20
C ALA A 50 -7.74 0.44 -16.44
N PRO A 51 -9.08 0.58 -16.58
CA PRO A 51 -9.75 1.89 -16.65
C PRO A 51 -9.45 2.75 -15.40
N ALA A 52 -9.80 4.04 -15.44
CA ALA A 52 -9.46 5.01 -14.39
C ALA A 52 -9.83 4.56 -12.96
N ASN A 53 -10.84 3.70 -12.82
CA ASN A 53 -11.40 3.22 -11.57
C ASN A 53 -10.84 1.85 -11.16
N GLY A 54 -9.84 1.33 -11.89
CA GLY A 54 -9.33 -0.04 -11.81
C GLY A 54 -8.36 -0.30 -10.66
N LEU A 55 -8.65 0.23 -9.46
CA LEU A 55 -7.85 -0.02 -8.27
C LEU A 55 -8.01 -1.47 -7.81
N ILE A 56 -6.90 -2.20 -7.79
CA ILE A 56 -6.84 -3.55 -7.26
C ILE A 56 -6.12 -3.57 -5.93
N ARG A 57 -6.46 -4.58 -5.12
CA ARG A 57 -5.76 -4.89 -3.89
C ARG A 57 -5.12 -6.26 -4.02
N THR A 58 -3.83 -6.37 -3.75
CA THR A 58 -3.08 -7.63 -3.86
C THR A 58 -1.87 -7.64 -2.95
N VAL A 59 -1.39 -8.82 -2.60
CA VAL A 59 -0.11 -8.99 -1.90
C VAL A 59 1.03 -8.91 -2.91
N VAL A 60 2.10 -8.21 -2.57
CA VAL A 60 3.36 -8.15 -3.35
C VAL A 60 4.57 -8.35 -2.44
N PRO A 61 5.69 -8.88 -2.96
CA PRO A 61 6.96 -8.86 -2.24
C PRO A 61 7.38 -7.42 -1.92
N ARG A 62 7.75 -7.15 -0.67
CA ARG A 62 8.20 -5.82 -0.22
C ARG A 62 9.47 -5.38 -0.95
N GLN A 63 10.32 -6.33 -1.35
CA GLN A 63 11.56 -6.07 -2.11
C GLN A 63 11.32 -5.52 -3.52
N ASP A 64 10.12 -5.73 -4.09
CA ASP A 64 9.74 -5.17 -5.39
C ASP A 64 9.27 -3.72 -5.27
N LEU A 65 9.24 -3.19 -4.04
CA LEU A 65 8.82 -1.83 -3.73
C LEU A 65 10.01 -1.01 -3.20
N ALA A 66 10.03 0.26 -3.57
CA ALA A 66 11.06 1.21 -3.19
C ALA A 66 10.46 2.57 -2.82
N ALA A 67 11.32 3.46 -2.31
CA ALA A 67 10.97 4.84 -2.01
C ALA A 67 9.71 4.96 -1.13
N PHE A 68 9.66 4.19 -0.05
CA PHE A 68 8.55 4.23 0.90
C PHE A 68 8.48 5.61 1.55
N ARG A 69 7.30 6.22 1.54
CA ARG A 69 7.06 7.55 2.12
C ARG A 69 5.65 7.67 2.67
N VAL A 70 5.39 8.69 3.46
CA VAL A 70 4.03 8.99 3.93
C VAL A 70 3.31 9.89 2.92
N GLY A 71 2.06 9.56 2.62
CA GLY A 71 1.16 10.36 1.79
C GLY A 71 -0.20 10.55 2.44
N GLY A 72 -0.86 11.67 2.14
CA GLY A 72 -2.25 11.92 2.54
C GLY A 72 -3.22 11.26 1.57
N VAL A 73 -4.30 10.68 2.10
CA VAL A 73 -5.45 10.21 1.33
C VAL A 73 -6.53 11.29 1.40
N TYR A 74 -6.97 11.77 0.24
CA TYR A 74 -7.96 12.85 0.10
C TYR A 74 -9.24 12.41 -0.63
N SER A 75 -9.28 11.16 -1.09
CA SER A 75 -10.40 10.59 -1.85
C SER A 75 -11.06 9.48 -1.03
N THR A 76 -12.38 9.58 -0.86
CA THR A 76 -13.18 8.57 -0.15
C THR A 76 -13.12 7.22 -0.86
N ASP A 77 -13.17 7.19 -2.20
CA ASP A 77 -13.07 5.94 -2.98
C ASP A 77 -11.76 5.18 -2.72
N VAL A 78 -10.66 5.94 -2.58
CA VAL A 78 -9.36 5.36 -2.22
C VAL A 78 -9.41 4.81 -0.80
N LEU A 79 -9.96 5.58 0.16
CA LEU A 79 -10.07 5.14 1.55
C LEU A 79 -10.94 3.89 1.70
N ASP A 80 -12.08 3.83 1.02
CA ASP A 80 -12.98 2.68 1.03
C ASP A 80 -12.25 1.43 0.51
N ARG A 81 -11.44 1.58 -0.55
CA ARG A 81 -10.66 0.48 -1.11
C ARG A 81 -9.55 0.00 -0.17
N LEU A 82 -8.93 0.93 0.55
CA LEU A 82 -7.90 0.62 1.55
C LEU A 82 -8.46 -0.10 2.76
N THR A 83 -9.70 0.20 3.14
CA THR A 83 -10.31 -0.23 4.41
C THR A 83 -11.27 -1.41 4.24
N GLN A 84 -11.59 -1.78 2.99
CA GLN A 84 -12.42 -2.93 2.66
C GLN A 84 -11.95 -4.20 3.39
N PRO A 85 -12.83 -5.04 3.96
CA PRO A 85 -12.44 -6.25 4.67
C PRO A 85 -11.56 -7.19 3.84
N ILE A 86 -10.55 -7.81 4.46
CA ILE A 86 -9.59 -8.71 3.78
C ILE A 86 -10.05 -10.18 3.88
N THR A 87 -10.67 -10.53 5.00
CA THR A 87 -11.33 -11.81 5.27
C THR A 87 -12.66 -11.55 5.99
N LEU A 88 -13.52 -12.57 6.06
CA LEU A 88 -14.88 -12.49 6.62
C LEU A 88 -14.93 -11.69 7.94
N GLY A 89 -15.45 -10.46 7.85
CA GLY A 89 -15.90 -9.65 8.99
C GLY A 89 -14.91 -8.68 9.61
N TRP A 90 -13.61 -8.72 9.26
CA TRP A 90 -12.62 -7.82 9.87
C TRP A 90 -12.17 -6.72 8.88
N PRO A 91 -12.30 -5.43 9.25
CA PRO A 91 -11.81 -4.34 8.41
C PRO A 91 -10.29 -4.42 8.29
N ALA A 92 -9.76 -3.97 7.15
CA ALA A 92 -8.31 -3.84 6.98
C ALA A 92 -7.76 -2.86 8.02
N ARG A 93 -6.57 -3.13 8.56
CA ARG A 93 -5.94 -2.21 9.51
C ARG A 93 -5.62 -0.89 8.82
N MET A 94 -5.72 0.20 9.58
CA MET A 94 -5.30 1.54 9.15
C MET A 94 -4.01 1.94 9.87
N TRP A 95 -3.27 2.88 9.28
CA TRP A 95 -2.24 3.59 10.01
C TRP A 95 -2.92 4.52 11.03
N GLU A 96 -2.65 4.31 12.31
CA GLU A 96 -3.25 5.05 13.43
C GLU A 96 -2.82 6.52 13.44
N SER A 97 -1.63 6.80 12.91
CA SER A 97 -1.10 8.16 12.82
C SER A 97 -0.08 8.32 11.69
N ARG A 98 0.17 9.57 11.33
CA ARG A 98 1.25 9.96 10.41
C ARG A 98 2.60 9.41 10.87
N ASP A 99 2.89 9.47 12.16
CA ASP A 99 4.16 9.04 12.74
C ASP A 99 4.32 7.52 12.72
N GLN A 100 3.22 6.78 12.90
CA GLN A 100 3.24 5.34 12.72
C GLN A 100 3.58 4.96 11.26
N ALA A 101 2.91 5.59 10.29
CA ALA A 101 3.20 5.41 8.87
C ALA A 101 4.66 5.81 8.53
N ALA A 102 5.16 6.90 9.11
CA ALA A 102 6.52 7.38 8.88
C ALA A 102 7.58 6.41 9.40
N ARG A 103 7.39 5.87 10.61
CA ARG A 103 8.30 4.87 11.19
C ARG A 103 8.36 3.61 10.34
N ALA A 104 7.22 3.13 9.85
CA ALA A 104 7.17 1.97 8.97
C ALA A 104 7.90 2.24 7.63
N ALA A 105 7.63 3.39 7.00
CA ALA A 105 8.32 3.78 5.78
C ALA A 105 9.85 3.87 5.96
N ALA A 106 10.32 4.46 7.06
CA ALA A 106 11.74 4.53 7.39
C ALA A 106 12.36 3.14 7.57
N LEU A 107 11.71 2.26 8.34
CA LEU A 107 12.15 0.88 8.57
C LEU A 107 12.23 0.07 7.28
N TRP A 108 11.26 0.25 6.38
CA TRP A 108 11.22 -0.48 5.11
C TRP A 108 12.29 0.00 4.14
N ASN A 109 12.60 1.30 4.12
CA ASN A 109 13.73 1.83 3.35
C ASN A 109 15.09 1.34 3.91
N SER A 110 15.24 1.19 5.23
CA SER A 110 16.51 0.73 5.82
C SER A 110 16.75 -0.78 5.67
N SER A 111 15.73 -1.55 5.31
CA SER A 111 15.77 -3.02 5.16
C SER A 111 15.63 -3.48 3.71
N ALA A 112 15.67 -2.54 2.76
CA ALA A 112 15.74 -2.80 1.32
C ALA A 112 17.18 -2.67 0.79
N ALA A 113 18.17 -2.63 1.69
CA ALA A 113 19.60 -2.59 1.40
C ALA A 113 20.24 -3.98 1.47
#